data_AF-A0A378B7X8-F1
#
_entry.id   AF-A0A378B7X8-F1
#
_cell.length_a   1.000
_cell.length_b   1.000
_cell.length_c   1.000
_cell.angle_alpha   90.00
_cell.angle_beta   90.00
_cell.angle_gamma   90.00
#
_symmetry.space_group_name_H-M   'P 1'
#
loop_
_entity.id
_entity.type
_entity.pdbx_description
1 polymer ?
#
loop_
_entity_poly.entity_id
_entity_poly.type
_entity_poly.pdbx_seq_one_letter_code
_entity_poly.pdbx_strand_id
1 'polypeptide(L)'
;MGTDLQPQGYDIDMARYLAKSMKLKLQLVPVTSANRVPYLQTDKVDLVISSLGKNAEREKVIDFSRAYAPFFLGVFGPKGAELKDAAALSGKSIGVTPWGGGRYGADQRGAAGGAD
;
A
#
# COMPACT_ATOMS: atom_id res chain seq x y z
N MET A 1 7.87 11.24 -7.46
CA MET A 1 9.18 11.69 -7.98
C MET A 1 9.43 13.08 -7.45
N GLY A 2 10.65 13.35 -7.00
CA GLY A 2 11.05 14.69 -6.60
C GLY A 2 11.18 15.66 -7.76
N THR A 3 11.46 16.92 -7.45
CA THR A 3 11.86 17.95 -8.43
C THR A 3 13.17 17.61 -9.15
N ASP A 4 13.93 16.66 -8.61
CA ASP A 4 15.17 16.09 -9.13
C ASP A 4 14.94 14.81 -9.96
N LEU A 5 13.68 14.45 -10.23
CA LEU A 5 13.26 13.20 -10.89
C LEU A 5 13.67 11.92 -10.16
N GLN A 6 14.14 12.01 -8.91
CA GLN A 6 14.49 10.84 -8.12
C GLN A 6 13.23 10.26 -7.43
N PRO A 7 13.21 8.93 -7.19
CA PRO A 7 12.23 8.34 -6.28
C PRO A 7 12.34 8.96 -4.88
N GLN A 8 11.21 9.47 -4.41
CA GLN A 8 11.06 10.09 -3.09
C GLN A 8 9.79 9.55 -2.43
N GLY A 9 9.76 9.58 -1.11
CA GLY A 9 8.67 9.07 -0.29
C GLY A 9 9.19 8.17 0.82
N TYR A 10 8.30 7.89 1.77
CA TYR A 10 8.62 7.17 3.00
C TYR A 10 9.33 5.83 2.76
N ASP A 11 8.82 5.00 1.84
CA ASP A 11 9.43 3.71 1.53
C ASP A 11 10.85 3.84 0.95
N ILE A 12 11.11 4.88 0.16
CA ILE A 12 12.45 5.11 -0.40
C ILE A 12 13.42 5.57 0.70
N ASP A 13 12.95 6.42 1.62
CA ASP A 13 13.77 6.89 2.73
C ASP A 13 14.07 5.77 3.74
N MET A 14 13.11 4.87 3.96
CA MET A 14 13.32 3.63 4.70
C MET A 14 14.33 2.70 4.03
N ALA A 15 14.27 2.55 2.69
CA ALA A 15 15.25 1.76 1.95
C ALA A 15 16.67 2.34 2.08
N ARG A 16 16.79 3.67 1.98
CA ARG A 16 18.06 4.40 2.21
C ARG A 16 18.58 4.22 3.63
N TYR A 17 17.69 4.29 4.62
CA TYR A 17 18.05 4.09 6.03
C TYR A 17 18.57 2.67 6.29
N LEU A 18 17.91 1.64 5.76
CA LEU A 18 18.34 0.25 5.89
C LEU A 18 19.70 0.02 5.22
N ALA A 19 19.86 0.47 3.97
CA ALA A 19 21.13 0.33 3.25
C ALA A 19 22.29 1.01 3.99
N LYS A 20 22.07 2.23 4.52
CA LYS A 20 23.08 2.94 5.32
C LYS A 20 23.42 2.20 6.61
N SER A 21 22.42 1.71 7.33
CA SER A 21 22.59 1.01 8.60
C SER A 21 23.36 -0.31 8.43
N MET A 22 23.11 -1.01 7.32
CA MET A 22 23.75 -2.28 6.98
C MET A 22 25.05 -2.11 6.18
N LYS A 23 25.43 -0.86 5.84
CA LYS A 23 26.59 -0.54 4.98
C LYS A 23 26.54 -1.21 3.59
N LEU A 24 25.34 -1.30 3.02
CA LEU A 24 25.09 -1.87 1.70
C LEU A 24 24.90 -0.77 0.65
N LYS A 25 25.17 -1.12 -0.61
CA LYS A 25 24.85 -0.26 -1.75
C LYS A 25 23.37 -0.42 -2.10
N LEU A 26 22.59 0.65 -1.99
CA LEU A 26 21.19 0.64 -2.38
C LEU A 26 21.04 0.61 -3.91
N GLN A 27 20.28 -0.36 -4.42
CA GLN A 27 19.80 -0.38 -5.80
C GLN A 27 18.27 -0.38 -5.81
N LEU A 28 17.68 0.69 -6.32
CA LEU A 28 16.23 0.78 -6.47
C LEU A 28 15.80 0.14 -7.78
N VAL A 29 14.96 -0.89 -7.69
CA VAL A 29 14.37 -1.57 -8.85
C VAL A 29 12.87 -1.25 -8.87
N PRO A 30 12.35 -0.59 -9.92
CA PRO A 30 10.93 -0.34 -10.03
C PRO A 30 10.16 -1.65 -10.23
N VAL A 31 9.11 -1.86 -9.44
CA VAL A 31 8.26 -3.05 -9.48
C VAL A 31 6.79 -2.67 -9.56
N THR A 32 6.00 -3.51 -10.22
CA THR A 32 4.54 -3.41 -10.21
C THR A 32 3.97 -4.32 -9.12
N SER A 33 2.71 -4.08 -8.72
CA SER A 33 2.02 -4.92 -7.74
C SER A 33 1.97 -6.41 -8.13
N ALA A 34 1.86 -6.70 -9.43
CA ALA A 34 1.82 -8.06 -9.96
C ALA A 34 3.20 -8.74 -9.91
N ASN A 35 4.29 -7.99 -10.08
CA ASN A 35 5.62 -8.57 -10.25
C ASN A 35 6.45 -8.62 -8.96
N ARG A 36 6.08 -7.89 -7.90
CA ARG A 36 6.91 -7.76 -6.69
C ARG A 36 7.13 -9.08 -5.93
N VAL A 37 6.12 -9.95 -5.82
CA VAL A 37 6.29 -11.26 -5.15
C VAL A 37 7.12 -12.21 -6.02
N PRO A 38 6.80 -12.42 -7.32
CA PRO A 38 7.66 -13.21 -8.20
C PRO A 38 9.13 -12.76 -8.20
N TYR A 39 9.39 -11.45 -8.20
CA TYR A 39 10.77 -10.94 -8.22
C TYR A 39 11.55 -11.29 -6.95
N LEU A 40 10.89 -11.36 -5.81
CA LEU A 40 11.51 -11.80 -4.55
C LEU A 40 11.77 -13.31 -4.57
N GLN A 41 10.84 -14.10 -5.11
CA GLN A 41 10.98 -15.56 -5.20
C GLN A 41 12.04 -16.02 -6.20
N THR A 42 12.34 -15.21 -7.22
CA THR A 42 13.36 -15.51 -8.23
C THR A 42 14.69 -14.80 -7.99
N ASP A 43 14.93 -14.29 -6.78
CA ASP A 43 16.14 -13.54 -6.39
C ASP A 43 16.49 -12.37 -7.32
N LYS A 44 15.47 -11.78 -7.98
CA LYS A 44 15.67 -10.59 -8.81
C LYS A 44 15.78 -9.33 -7.95
N VAL A 45 15.18 -9.35 -6.76
CA VAL A 45 15.31 -8.32 -5.72
C VAL A 45 15.45 -9.00 -4.37
N ASP A 46 16.21 -8.41 -3.46
CA ASP A 46 16.42 -8.96 -2.11
C ASP A 46 15.34 -8.52 -1.10
N LEU A 47 14.66 -7.40 -1.39
CA LEU A 47 13.66 -6.80 -0.50
C LEU A 47 12.58 -6.07 -1.29
N VAL A 48 11.33 -6.31 -0.92
CA VAL A 48 10.19 -5.50 -1.37
C VAL A 48 9.81 -4.51 -0.28
N ILE A 49 10.03 -3.22 -0.54
CA ILE A 49 9.69 -2.11 0.37
C ILE A 49 8.72 -1.15 -0.35
N SER A 50 7.43 -1.48 -0.31
CA SER A 50 6.39 -0.83 -1.14
C SER A 50 5.00 -0.93 -0.50
N SER A 51 4.91 -0.63 0.80
CA SER A 51 3.65 -0.66 1.57
C SER A 51 2.80 -1.93 1.32
N LEU A 52 3.45 -3.09 1.32
CA LEU A 52 2.81 -4.39 1.09
C LEU A 52 2.19 -4.88 2.40
N GLY A 53 0.86 -4.91 2.46
CA GLY A 53 0.12 -5.51 3.57
C GLY A 53 0.40 -7.02 3.70
N LYS A 54 0.53 -7.46 4.96
CA LYS A 54 0.69 -8.86 5.34
C LYS A 54 -0.67 -9.56 5.26
N ASN A 55 -0.74 -10.71 4.59
CA ASN A 55 -1.94 -11.57 4.58
C ASN A 55 -1.54 -13.05 4.49
N ALA A 56 -2.50 -13.94 4.79
CA ALA A 56 -2.25 -15.37 4.93
C ALA A 56 -1.75 -16.03 3.63
N GLU A 57 -2.21 -15.59 2.46
CA GLU A 57 -1.75 -16.12 1.17
C GLU A 57 -0.30 -15.76 0.90
N ARG A 58 0.13 -14.54 1.23
CA ARG A 58 1.50 -14.08 1.02
C ARG A 58 2.47 -14.71 2.01
N GLU A 59 2.05 -14.89 3.27
CA GLU A 59 2.88 -15.56 4.29
C GLU A 59 3.26 -17.00 3.93
N LYS A 60 2.50 -17.66 3.04
CA LYS A 60 2.87 -19.00 2.55
C LYS A 60 4.07 -19.00 1.62
N VAL A 61 4.42 -17.85 1.05
CA VAL A 61 5.39 -17.76 -0.06
C VAL A 61 6.50 -16.74 0.15
N ILE A 62 6.35 -15.81 1.10
CA ILE A 62 7.34 -14.78 1.46
C ILE A 62 7.31 -14.49 2.96
N ASP A 63 8.46 -14.10 3.50
CA ASP A 63 8.56 -13.61 4.87
C ASP A 63 8.31 -12.10 4.96
N PHE A 64 7.83 -11.65 6.12
CA PHE A 64 7.57 -10.24 6.40
C PHE A 64 8.46 -9.74 7.54
N SER A 65 8.96 -8.51 7.37
CA SER A 65 9.57 -7.76 8.48
C SER A 65 8.53 -7.34 9.53
N ARG A 66 8.99 -6.74 10.63
CA ARG A 66 8.10 -6.00 11.53
C ARG A 66 7.49 -4.81 10.78
N ALA A 67 6.20 -4.58 10.97
CA ALA A 67 5.51 -3.45 10.35
C ALA A 67 6.22 -2.12 10.69
N TYR A 68 6.49 -1.31 9.66
CA TYR A 68 7.24 -0.05 9.76
C TYR A 68 6.43 1.18 9.36
N ALA A 69 5.22 0.99 8.82
CA ALA A 69 4.24 2.04 8.52
C ALA A 69 2.83 1.54 8.85
N PRO A 70 2.01 2.32 9.57
CA PRO A 70 0.59 2.03 9.71
C PRO A 70 -0.17 2.38 8.41
N PHE A 71 -1.18 1.59 8.08
CA PHE A 71 -2.09 1.85 6.96
C PHE A 71 -3.49 2.15 7.51
N PHE A 72 -3.98 3.37 7.29
CA PHE A 72 -5.31 3.79 7.75
C PHE A 72 -6.20 4.10 6.54
N LEU A 73 -7.41 3.55 6.53
CA LEU A 73 -8.47 3.92 5.61
C LEU A 73 -9.28 5.05 6.24
N GLY A 74 -9.38 6.17 5.53
CA GLY A 74 -10.18 7.33 5.92
C GLY A 74 -11.09 7.77 4.79
N VAL A 75 -12.28 8.25 5.13
CA VAL A 75 -13.17 8.92 4.18
C VAL A 75 -12.95 10.42 4.30
N PHE A 76 -12.58 11.05 3.19
CA PHE A 76 -12.30 12.48 3.15
C PHE A 76 -13.37 13.20 2.33
N GLY A 77 -13.80 14.36 2.82
CA GLY A 77 -14.80 15.22 2.18
C GLY A 77 -14.29 16.64 1.98
N PRO A 78 -15.07 17.50 1.30
CA PRO A 78 -14.74 18.91 1.14
C PRO A 78 -14.58 19.61 2.50
N LYS A 79 -13.79 20.69 2.52
CA LYS A 79 -13.55 21.51 3.72
C LYS A 79 -14.89 21.97 4.31
N GLY A 80 -15.16 21.59 5.56
CA GLY A 80 -16.41 21.89 6.27
C GLY A 80 -17.46 20.77 6.27
N ALA A 81 -17.22 19.65 5.58
CA ALA A 81 -18.07 18.47 5.72
C ALA A 81 -17.91 17.86 7.13
N GLU A 82 -19.00 17.79 7.90
CA GLU A 82 -19.01 17.11 9.19
C GLU A 82 -19.13 15.59 9.01
N LEU A 83 -17.99 14.93 8.79
CA LEU A 83 -17.87 13.47 8.71
C LEU A 83 -17.16 12.96 9.98
N LYS A 84 -17.88 12.93 11.09
CA LYS A 84 -17.33 12.55 12.42
C LYS A 84 -17.24 11.04 12.62
N ASP A 85 -18.11 10.29 11.96
CA ASP A 85 -18.22 8.84 12.08
C ASP A 85 -18.80 8.22 10.79
N ALA A 86 -18.91 6.90 10.78
CA ALA A 86 -19.48 6.15 9.66
C ALA A 86 -20.99 6.42 9.46
N ALA A 87 -21.73 6.80 10.51
CA ALA A 87 -23.16 7.08 10.38
C ALA A 87 -23.41 8.34 9.56
N ALA A 88 -22.52 9.33 9.63
CA ALA A 88 -22.54 10.51 8.79
C ALA A 88 -22.37 10.21 7.28
N LEU A 89 -21.97 9.00 6.91
CA LEU A 89 -21.87 8.55 5.52
C LEU A 89 -23.19 8.01 4.95
N SER A 90 -24.19 7.78 5.80
CA SER A 90 -25.48 7.24 5.37
C SER A 90 -26.14 8.12 4.30
N GLY A 91 -26.60 7.49 3.21
CA GLY A 91 -27.21 8.18 2.07
C GLY A 91 -26.24 8.95 1.18
N LYS A 92 -24.92 8.93 1.44
CA LYS A 92 -23.91 9.56 0.59
C LYS A 92 -23.32 8.55 -0.40
N SER A 93 -22.92 9.03 -1.57
CA SER A 93 -22.12 8.24 -2.50
C SER A 93 -20.64 8.35 -2.12
N ILE A 94 -19.95 7.21 -2.01
CA ILE A 94 -18.54 7.12 -1.63
C ILE A 94 -17.73 6.63 -2.83
N GLY A 95 -16.80 7.47 -3.29
CA GLY A 95 -15.83 7.09 -4.32
C GLY A 95 -14.70 6.25 -3.72
N VAL A 96 -14.43 5.09 -4.30
CA VAL A 96 -13.26 4.27 -3.96
C VAL A 96 -12.37 4.14 -5.18
N THR A 97 -11.05 4.13 -4.96
CA THR A 97 -10.12 3.82 -6.06
C THR A 97 -10.23 2.33 -6.35
N PRO A 98 -10.44 1.92 -7.61
CA PRO A 98 -10.44 0.50 -7.95
C PRO A 98 -9.09 -0.11 -7.58
N TRP A 99 -9.10 -1.07 -6.66
CA TRP A 99 -7.94 -1.92 -6.46
C TRP A 99 -7.81 -2.79 -7.71
N GLY A 100 -6.66 -2.77 -8.37
CA GLY A 100 -6.49 -3.28 -9.74
C GLY A 100 -7.15 -4.64 -9.99
N GLY A 101 -8.33 -4.62 -10.62
CA GLY A 101 -9.09 -5.82 -10.99
C GLY A 101 -10.60 -5.70 -10.75
N GLY A 102 -11.31 -4.82 -11.46
CA GLY A 102 -12.78 -4.88 -11.53
C GLY A 102 -13.49 -3.53 -11.39
N ARG A 103 -14.35 -3.23 -12.36
CA ARG A 103 -15.27 -2.08 -12.34
C ARG A 103 -16.39 -2.37 -11.33
N TYR A 104 -16.70 -1.45 -10.42
CA TYR A 104 -17.97 -1.48 -9.71
C TYR A 104 -18.74 -0.17 -9.92
N GLY A 105 -19.87 -0.32 -10.61
CA GLY A 105 -20.99 0.60 -10.55
C GLY A 105 -21.71 0.46 -9.21
N ALA A 106 -22.47 1.49 -8.87
CA ALA A 106 -23.17 1.67 -7.60
C ALA A 106 -24.11 0.49 -7.24
N ASP A 107 -23.73 -0.31 -6.24
CA ASP A 107 -24.60 -0.97 -5.27
C ASP A 107 -23.73 -1.44 -4.08
N GLN A 108 -23.77 -0.69 -2.97
CA GLN A 108 -23.05 -1.03 -1.73
C GLN A 108 -23.95 -1.68 -0.67
N ARG A 109 -24.92 -2.51 -1.04
CA ARG A 109 -25.56 -3.40 -0.06
C ARG A 109 -24.81 -4.73 0.02
N GLY A 110 -23.71 -4.77 0.78
CA GLY A 110 -23.20 -6.07 1.26
C GLY A 110 -21.71 -6.25 1.57
N ALA A 111 -20.81 -5.31 1.29
CA ALA A 111 -19.37 -5.53 1.47
C ALA A 111 -18.82 -4.88 2.76
N ALA A 112 -19.39 -5.24 3.91
CA ALA A 112 -18.74 -5.09 5.20
C ALA A 112 -18.22 -6.47 5.61
N GLY A 113 -17.01 -6.82 5.17
CA GLY A 113 -16.36 -8.08 5.54
C GLY A 113 -15.05 -8.26 4.81
N GLY A 114 -13.94 -8.24 5.55
CA GLY A 114 -12.60 -8.53 5.04
C GLY A 114 -11.68 -7.32 5.06
N ALA A 115 -11.24 -6.93 6.26
CA ALA A 115 -10.03 -6.16 6.45
C ALA A 115 -8.97 -7.16 6.93
N ASP A 116 -8.20 -7.66 5.96
CA ASP A 116 -7.05 -8.55 6.14
C ASP A 116 -5.87 -7.96 5.34
#